data_AF-A0AAV0WDQ6-F1
#
_entry.id   AF-A0AAV0WDQ6-F1
#
_cell.length_a   1.000
_cell.length_b   1.000
_cell.length_c   1.000
_cell.angle_alpha   90.00
_cell.angle_beta   90.00
_cell.angle_gamma   90.00
#
_symmetry.space_group_name_H-M   'P 1'
#
loop_
_entity.id
_entity.type
_entity.pdbx_description
1 polymer ?
#
loop_
_entity_poly.entity_id
_entity_poly.type
_entity_poly.pdbx_seq_one_letter_code
_entity_poly.pdbx_strand_id
1 'polypeptide(L)'
;MASKKSAFMVFLNCHRTDEINKGNKAPTFKELCTKLTPIWNTLTNDEKEKYKDLANKYNSTQVKKQPLKQISDLQNNSYDFWNMQKYLTQMFECIPNNEELLKKKFILLHINCHTEEVEQYYFPAEIAALEFSLLDGISRTYHQVIGISEIYPRGFAGGMKQFSDVFHHILCYDKHRDDYQQILLEFSTFLKDGIINDADLKEGTLDLPCLFTIESEIGTNMINTQKSLERLYSTAYPRVDDEGCKSIFKIGSVQNLFLEIKKKLNLHLNPQNLRSGNSVCDILESDMYGFGLGCKYHELRDISYKCSKARTVQWMSNICKHISENTTLRIKPGSHVPVELRNGAKLIIENAHLPLSREDLNI
;
A
#
# COMPACT_ATOMS: atom_id res chain seq x y z
N MET A 1 -3.07 -20.96 -6.72
CA MET A 1 -3.96 -22.09 -6.35
C MET A 1 -3.11 -23.21 -5.74
N ALA A 2 -3.35 -23.62 -4.50
CA ALA A 2 -2.59 -24.71 -3.90
C ALA A 2 -2.96 -26.06 -4.55
N SER A 3 -1.98 -26.86 -4.94
CA SER A 3 -2.20 -28.17 -5.57
C SER A 3 -2.82 -29.15 -4.56
N LYS A 4 -3.95 -29.78 -4.91
CA LYS A 4 -4.58 -30.85 -4.10
C LYS A 4 -3.55 -31.92 -3.72
N LYS A 5 -3.50 -32.33 -2.46
CA LYS A 5 -2.59 -33.39 -2.02
C LYS A 5 -3.17 -34.75 -2.42
N SER A 6 -2.38 -35.55 -3.12
CA SER A 6 -2.72 -36.93 -3.45
C SER A 6 -2.49 -37.86 -2.25
N ALA A 7 -3.15 -39.03 -2.25
CA ALA A 7 -2.96 -40.06 -1.21
C ALA A 7 -1.48 -40.46 -1.05
N PHE A 8 -0.75 -40.53 -2.16
CA PHE A 8 0.69 -40.81 -2.16
C PHE A 8 1.49 -39.70 -1.46
N MET A 9 1.18 -38.43 -1.68
CA MET A 9 1.84 -37.33 -0.97
C MET A 9 1.57 -37.35 0.54
N VAL A 10 0.40 -37.81 0.98
CA VAL A 10 0.08 -37.98 2.40
C VAL A 10 0.88 -39.16 2.99
N PHE A 11 0.98 -40.26 2.26
CA PHE A 11 1.83 -41.42 2.63
C PHE A 11 3.30 -41.03 2.85
N LEU A 12 3.89 -40.25 1.94
CA LEU A 12 5.27 -39.76 2.09
C LEU A 12 5.42 -38.85 3.32
N ASN A 13 4.42 -38.01 3.61
CA ASN A 13 4.44 -37.13 4.78
C ASN A 13 4.35 -37.90 6.10
N CYS A 14 3.53 -38.93 6.18
CA CYS A 14 3.45 -39.80 7.36
C CYS A 14 4.81 -40.45 7.65
N HIS A 15 5.44 -41.06 6.64
CA HIS A 15 6.77 -41.65 6.79
C HIS A 15 7.85 -40.63 7.15
N ARG A 16 7.81 -39.43 6.58
CA ARG A 16 8.72 -38.34 6.96
C ARG A 16 8.56 -37.96 8.42
N THR A 17 7.32 -37.88 8.89
CA THR A 17 6.98 -37.53 10.28
C THR A 17 7.43 -38.62 11.24
N ASP A 18 7.25 -39.88 10.87
CA ASP A 18 7.70 -41.02 11.68
C ASP A 18 9.24 -41.07 11.81
N GLU A 19 9.98 -40.73 10.77
CA GLU A 19 11.45 -40.63 10.83
C GLU A 19 11.91 -39.48 11.74
N ILE A 20 11.24 -38.33 11.67
CA ILE A 20 11.52 -37.18 12.54
C ILE A 20 11.22 -37.53 14.01
N ASN A 21 10.10 -38.21 14.27
CA ASN A 21 9.69 -38.62 15.61
C ASN A 21 10.64 -39.68 16.22
N LYS A 22 11.35 -40.43 15.37
CA LYS A 22 12.43 -41.34 15.78
C LYS A 22 13.77 -40.63 16.02
N GLY A 23 13.83 -39.30 15.88
CA GLY A 23 15.03 -38.49 16.07
C GLY A 23 15.95 -38.43 14.85
N ASN A 24 15.54 -38.95 13.69
CA ASN A 24 16.35 -38.91 12.48
C ASN A 24 16.22 -37.56 11.76
N LYS A 25 17.28 -37.18 11.02
CA LYS A 25 17.26 -35.98 10.15
C LYS A 25 16.15 -36.11 9.12
N ALA A 26 15.32 -35.08 8.99
CA ALA A 26 14.18 -35.07 8.08
C ALA A 26 14.60 -35.34 6.61
N PRO A 27 14.27 -36.51 6.03
CA PRO A 27 14.70 -36.87 4.68
C PRO A 27 13.99 -35.98 3.64
N THR A 28 14.63 -35.71 2.50
CA THR A 28 14.03 -34.91 1.42
C THR A 28 12.90 -35.69 0.74
N PHE A 29 11.93 -34.98 0.16
CA PHE A 29 10.83 -35.65 -0.57
C PHE A 29 11.34 -36.43 -1.79
N LYS A 30 12.43 -36.00 -2.42
CA LYS A 30 13.06 -36.72 -3.53
C LYS A 30 13.59 -38.08 -3.09
N GLU A 31 14.28 -38.15 -1.95
CA GLU A 31 14.78 -39.40 -1.36
C GLU A 31 13.64 -40.33 -0.92
N LEU A 32 12.59 -39.76 -0.32
CA LEU A 32 11.40 -40.50 0.09
C LEU A 32 10.64 -41.08 -1.10
N CYS A 33 10.47 -40.32 -2.19
CA CYS A 33 9.85 -40.82 -3.41
C CYS A 33 10.62 -42.02 -3.98
N THR A 34 11.94 -41.94 -4.09
CA THR A 34 12.76 -43.05 -4.59
C THR A 34 12.62 -44.30 -3.71
N LYS A 35 12.61 -44.15 -2.37
CA LYS A 35 12.55 -45.27 -1.43
C LYS A 35 11.15 -45.88 -1.27
N LEU A 36 10.12 -45.05 -1.27
CA LEU A 36 8.77 -45.43 -0.87
C LEU A 36 7.80 -45.68 -2.04
N THR A 37 8.16 -45.29 -3.27
CA THR A 37 7.34 -45.62 -4.47
C THR A 37 7.17 -47.13 -4.67
N PRO A 38 8.21 -47.98 -4.57
CA PRO A 38 8.04 -49.44 -4.70
C PRO A 38 7.12 -50.01 -3.62
N ILE A 39 7.27 -49.53 -2.39
CA ILE A 39 6.47 -49.95 -1.22
C ILE A 39 5.00 -49.55 -1.41
N TRP A 40 4.75 -48.32 -1.87
CA TRP A 40 3.42 -47.85 -2.20
C TRP A 40 2.75 -48.70 -3.29
N ASN A 41 3.50 -49.12 -4.30
CA ASN A 41 2.95 -49.93 -5.38
C ASN A 41 2.55 -51.34 -4.92
N THR A 42 3.21 -51.88 -3.89
CA THR A 42 2.88 -53.18 -3.28
C THR A 42 1.74 -53.13 -2.26
N LEU A 43 1.35 -51.96 -1.76
CA LEU A 43 0.22 -51.83 -0.83
C LEU A 43 -1.09 -52.22 -1.51
N THR A 44 -1.92 -52.96 -0.78
CA THR A 44 -3.29 -53.32 -1.17
C THR A 44 -4.19 -52.08 -1.24
N ASN A 45 -5.34 -52.22 -1.90
CA ASN A 45 -6.29 -51.10 -2.01
C ASN A 45 -6.82 -50.66 -0.63
N ASP A 46 -7.03 -51.59 0.29
CA ASP A 46 -7.52 -51.30 1.64
C ASP A 46 -6.48 -50.54 2.48
N GLU A 47 -5.20 -50.88 2.33
CA GLU A 47 -4.09 -50.15 2.99
C GLU A 47 -3.90 -48.75 2.42
N LYS A 48 -4.15 -48.57 1.11
CA LYS A 48 -4.14 -47.26 0.44
C LYS A 48 -5.35 -46.41 0.85
N GLU A 49 -6.46 -47.03 1.24
CA GLU A 49 -7.71 -46.34 1.58
C GLU A 49 -7.52 -45.41 2.78
N LYS A 50 -6.77 -45.83 3.80
CA LYS A 50 -6.38 -44.97 4.93
C LYS A 50 -5.72 -43.66 4.48
N TYR A 51 -4.85 -43.70 3.47
CA TYR A 51 -4.16 -42.50 2.98
C TYR A 51 -5.03 -41.67 2.03
N LYS A 52 -5.96 -42.30 1.31
CA LYS A 52 -6.99 -41.59 0.54
C LYS A 52 -7.96 -40.87 1.46
N ASP A 53 -8.41 -41.49 2.55
CA ASP A 53 -9.25 -40.87 3.56
C ASP A 53 -8.55 -39.69 4.23
N LEU A 54 -7.27 -39.85 4.58
CA LEU A 54 -6.47 -38.74 5.10
C LEU A 54 -6.30 -37.64 4.05
N ALA A 55 -6.01 -37.95 2.78
CA ALA A 55 -5.92 -36.95 1.72
C ALA A 55 -7.26 -36.23 1.48
N ASN A 56 -8.37 -36.96 1.51
CA ASN A 56 -9.72 -36.42 1.42
C ASN A 56 -10.03 -35.54 2.63
N LYS A 57 -9.63 -35.93 3.84
CA LYS A 57 -9.77 -35.11 5.06
C LYS A 57 -8.91 -33.85 4.99
N TYR A 58 -7.67 -33.92 4.49
CA TYR A 58 -6.78 -32.77 4.28
C TYR A 58 -7.30 -31.82 3.20
N ASN A 59 -7.81 -32.34 2.08
CA ASN A 59 -8.38 -31.54 0.99
C ASN A 59 -9.76 -30.96 1.39
N SER A 60 -10.57 -31.68 2.18
CA SER A 60 -11.85 -31.20 2.72
C SER A 60 -11.67 -30.21 3.87
N THR A 61 -10.61 -30.36 4.68
CA THR A 61 -10.21 -29.32 5.64
C THR A 61 -9.54 -28.13 4.98
N GLN A 62 -8.98 -28.23 3.76
CA GLN A 62 -8.64 -27.04 2.97
C GLN A 62 -9.89 -26.29 2.47
N VAL A 63 -11.00 -27.00 2.17
CA VAL A 63 -12.28 -26.35 1.85
C VAL A 63 -12.97 -25.77 3.10
N LYS A 64 -12.77 -26.37 4.28
CA LYS A 64 -13.34 -25.90 5.56
C LYS A 64 -12.40 -25.04 6.43
N LYS A 65 -11.15 -24.81 6.01
CA LYS A 65 -10.22 -23.84 6.60
C LYS A 65 -9.95 -22.70 5.62
N GLN A 66 -11.01 -22.10 5.06
CA GLN A 66 -10.98 -20.65 5.02
C GLN A 66 -11.20 -20.22 6.48
N PRO A 67 -10.22 -19.59 7.16
CA PRO A 67 -10.45 -19.13 8.51
C PRO A 67 -11.68 -18.22 8.47
N LEU A 68 -12.63 -18.42 9.36
CA LEU A 68 -13.78 -17.52 9.51
C LEU A 68 -13.35 -16.05 9.57
N LYS A 69 -12.14 -15.77 10.08
CA LYS A 69 -11.43 -14.48 9.97
C LYS A 69 -11.26 -13.99 8.53
N GLN A 70 -10.75 -14.78 7.58
CA GLN A 70 -10.58 -14.30 6.20
C GLN A 70 -11.92 -13.99 5.50
N ILE A 71 -12.99 -14.72 5.79
CA ILE A 71 -14.32 -14.44 5.22
C ILE A 71 -14.93 -13.19 5.87
N SER A 72 -14.82 -13.04 7.20
CA SER A 72 -15.24 -11.81 7.89
C SER A 72 -14.41 -10.62 7.44
N ASP A 73 -13.10 -10.77 7.28
CA ASP A 73 -12.19 -9.73 6.83
C ASP A 73 -12.50 -9.34 5.37
N LEU A 74 -12.78 -10.30 4.47
CA LEU A 74 -13.19 -9.99 3.10
C LEU A 74 -14.56 -9.29 3.03
N GLN A 75 -15.52 -9.72 3.87
CA GLN A 75 -16.85 -9.10 3.95
C GLN A 75 -16.80 -7.70 4.58
N ASN A 76 -16.01 -7.53 5.64
CA ASN A 76 -15.74 -6.25 6.30
C ASN A 76 -15.00 -5.31 5.36
N ASN A 77 -13.94 -5.76 4.68
CA ASN A 77 -13.20 -4.96 3.70
C ASN A 77 -14.11 -4.50 2.56
N SER A 78 -15.02 -5.37 2.10
CA SER A 78 -16.00 -5.00 1.07
C SER A 78 -16.99 -3.96 1.60
N TYR A 79 -17.48 -4.14 2.82
CA TYR A 79 -18.40 -3.19 3.47
C TYR A 79 -17.74 -1.82 3.72
N ASP A 80 -16.51 -1.81 4.22
CA ASP A 80 -15.71 -0.60 4.45
C ASP A 80 -15.41 0.11 3.13
N PHE A 81 -15.10 -0.63 2.06
CA PHE A 81 -14.94 -0.07 0.72
C PHE A 81 -16.21 0.65 0.25
N TRP A 82 -17.38 0.00 0.35
CA TRP A 82 -18.66 0.60 -0.04
C TRP A 82 -19.02 1.83 0.80
N ASN A 83 -18.77 1.78 2.12
CA ASN A 83 -18.99 2.91 3.01
C ASN A 83 -18.09 4.09 2.65
N MET A 84 -16.82 3.83 2.35
CA MET A 84 -15.88 4.86 1.93
C MET A 84 -16.26 5.47 0.58
N GLN A 85 -16.74 4.66 -0.36
CA GLN A 85 -17.27 5.17 -1.63
C GLN A 85 -18.49 6.07 -1.42
N LYS A 86 -19.44 5.65 -0.56
CA LYS A 86 -20.61 6.46 -0.22
C LYS A 86 -20.21 7.77 0.47
N TYR A 87 -19.29 7.70 1.44
CA TYR A 87 -18.74 8.87 2.12
C TYR A 87 -18.13 9.86 1.12
N LEU A 88 -17.36 9.36 0.15
CA LEU A 88 -16.74 10.17 -0.88
C LEU A 88 -17.79 10.86 -1.77
N THR A 89 -18.79 10.13 -2.26
CA THR A 89 -19.88 10.71 -3.05
C THR A 89 -20.61 11.81 -2.26
N GLN A 90 -20.94 11.57 -0.99
CA GLN A 90 -21.56 12.57 -0.10
C GLN A 90 -20.67 13.80 0.09
N MET A 91 -19.36 13.60 0.28
CA MET A 91 -18.40 14.71 0.38
C MET A 91 -18.42 15.59 -0.88
N PHE A 92 -18.53 15.00 -2.07
CA PHE A 92 -18.59 15.73 -3.34
C PHE A 92 -19.96 16.38 -3.59
N GLU A 93 -21.06 15.79 -3.11
CA GLU A 93 -22.39 16.41 -3.15
C GLU A 93 -22.42 17.73 -2.35
N CYS A 94 -21.74 17.78 -1.20
CA CYS A 94 -21.63 18.98 -0.36
C CYS A 94 -20.79 20.12 -0.96
N ILE A 95 -20.05 19.88 -2.06
CA ILE A 95 -19.27 20.95 -2.72
C ILE A 95 -20.22 21.79 -3.58
N PRO A 96 -20.41 23.09 -3.30
CA PRO A 96 -21.51 23.85 -3.89
C PRO A 96 -21.29 24.21 -5.36
N ASN A 97 -20.05 24.42 -5.78
CA ASN A 97 -19.72 24.88 -7.13
C ASN A 97 -18.28 24.48 -7.53
N ASN A 98 -17.92 24.75 -8.79
CA ASN A 98 -16.60 24.41 -9.33
C ASN A 98 -15.47 25.20 -8.67
N GLU A 99 -15.71 26.45 -8.25
CA GLU A 99 -14.67 27.27 -7.60
C GLU A 99 -14.25 26.67 -6.25
N GLU A 100 -15.23 26.26 -5.44
CA GLU A 100 -14.98 25.56 -4.17
C GLU A 100 -14.32 24.19 -4.40
N LEU A 101 -14.70 23.46 -5.46
CA LEU A 101 -14.00 22.23 -5.82
C LEU A 101 -12.53 22.48 -6.15
N LEU A 102 -12.24 23.54 -6.92
CA LEU A 102 -10.88 23.85 -7.33
C LEU A 102 -9.99 24.24 -6.13
N LYS A 103 -10.56 24.93 -5.14
CA LYS A 103 -9.88 25.35 -3.90
C LYS A 103 -9.78 24.24 -2.86
N LYS A 104 -10.66 23.24 -2.91
CA LYS A 104 -10.68 22.15 -1.93
C LYS A 104 -9.35 21.42 -1.90
N LYS A 105 -8.82 21.22 -0.68
CA LYS A 105 -7.62 20.44 -0.41
C LYS A 105 -7.95 18.94 -0.36
N PHE A 106 -7.09 18.14 -0.97
CA PHE A 106 -7.09 16.68 -0.92
C PHE A 106 -5.71 16.19 -0.49
N ILE A 107 -5.65 15.04 0.18
CA ILE A 107 -4.39 14.44 0.63
C ILE A 107 -4.20 13.09 -0.07
N LEU A 108 -3.17 12.99 -0.90
CA LEU A 108 -2.71 11.72 -1.46
C LEU A 108 -1.75 11.05 -0.47
N LEU A 109 -1.79 9.72 -0.41
CA LEU A 109 -0.97 8.90 0.47
C LEU A 109 -0.43 7.70 -0.31
N HIS A 110 0.88 7.47 -0.24
CA HIS A 110 1.51 6.22 -0.65
C HIS A 110 2.37 5.67 0.48
N ILE A 111 2.31 4.35 0.68
CA ILE A 111 3.12 3.63 1.66
C ILE A 111 3.83 2.46 0.97
N ASN A 112 5.16 2.46 1.00
CA ASN A 112 5.90 1.22 0.79
C ASN A 112 5.89 0.41 2.09
N CYS A 113 5.60 -0.88 2.01
CA CYS A 113 5.52 -1.78 3.17
C CYS A 113 6.77 -2.66 3.26
N HIS A 114 7.15 -3.12 4.44
CA HIS A 114 8.30 -4.03 4.61
C HIS A 114 8.04 -5.49 4.19
N THR A 115 6.77 -5.89 4.00
CA THR A 115 6.41 -7.30 3.77
C THR A 115 5.36 -7.47 2.68
N GLU A 116 5.23 -8.72 2.24
CA GLU A 116 4.20 -9.18 1.35
C GLU A 116 2.96 -9.64 2.15
N GLU A 117 1.88 -9.96 1.44
CA GLU A 117 0.63 -10.39 2.08
C GLU A 117 0.77 -11.74 2.83
N VAL A 118 1.72 -12.58 2.42
CA VAL A 118 1.93 -13.92 2.99
C VAL A 118 2.48 -13.83 4.41
N GLU A 119 3.36 -12.86 4.71
CA GLU A 119 3.87 -12.68 6.08
C GLU A 119 2.84 -12.02 7.02
N GLN A 120 1.80 -11.38 6.45
CA GLN A 120 0.75 -10.66 7.20
C GLN A 120 1.29 -9.61 8.19
N TYR A 121 2.52 -9.16 8.00
CA TYR A 121 3.20 -8.19 8.87
C TYR A 121 3.32 -6.84 8.16
N TYR A 122 2.19 -6.21 7.90
CA TYR A 122 2.16 -4.90 7.24
C TYR A 122 2.72 -3.83 8.18
N PHE A 123 3.92 -3.34 7.89
CA PHE A 123 4.57 -2.24 8.58
C PHE A 123 5.14 -1.28 7.53
N PRO A 124 4.95 0.05 7.67
CA PRO A 124 5.44 1.00 6.67
C PRO A 124 6.97 1.02 6.65
N ALA A 125 7.56 0.83 5.47
CA ALA A 125 8.97 1.10 5.18
C ALA A 125 9.20 2.55 4.77
N GLU A 126 8.19 3.17 4.16
CA GLU A 126 8.19 4.58 3.78
C GLU A 126 6.76 5.09 3.77
N ILE A 127 6.55 6.29 4.30
CA ILE A 127 5.28 7.01 4.21
C ILE A 127 5.53 8.29 3.43
N ALA A 128 4.70 8.54 2.42
CA ALA A 128 4.64 9.83 1.76
C ALA A 128 3.19 10.30 1.66
N ALA A 129 2.93 11.53 2.10
CA ALA A 129 1.66 12.18 1.93
C ALA A 129 1.82 13.57 1.30
N LEU A 130 0.88 13.93 0.43
CA LEU A 130 0.92 15.15 -0.36
C LEU A 130 -0.45 15.82 -0.30
N GLU A 131 -0.49 17.03 0.23
CA GLU A 131 -1.67 17.89 0.23
C GLU A 131 -1.66 18.75 -1.05
N PHE A 132 -2.77 18.75 -1.79
CA PHE A 132 -2.91 19.58 -2.99
C PHE A 132 -4.34 20.09 -3.17
N SER A 133 -4.49 21.17 -3.94
CA SER A 133 -5.76 21.59 -4.53
C SER A 133 -5.64 21.60 -6.04
N LEU A 134 -6.77 21.54 -6.77
CA LEU A 134 -6.71 21.64 -8.24
C LEU A 134 -6.22 23.03 -8.65
N LEU A 135 -6.61 24.08 -7.92
CA LEU A 135 -6.26 25.47 -8.22
C LEU A 135 -4.77 25.78 -8.05
N ASP A 136 -4.16 25.30 -6.97
CA ASP A 136 -2.80 25.67 -6.57
C ASP A 136 -1.77 24.57 -6.78
N GLY A 137 -2.22 23.33 -7.03
CA GLY A 137 -1.35 22.18 -7.09
C GLY A 137 -0.89 21.80 -5.69
N ILE A 138 0.36 21.34 -5.58
CA ILE A 138 0.95 20.95 -4.31
C ILE A 138 0.97 22.11 -3.30
N SER A 139 0.58 21.82 -2.07
CA SER A 139 0.62 22.76 -0.95
C SER A 139 1.69 22.37 0.06
N ARG A 140 1.61 21.13 0.57
CA ARG A 140 2.51 20.61 1.61
C ARG A 140 2.81 19.13 1.38
N THR A 141 3.97 18.69 1.85
CA THR A 141 4.40 17.29 1.80
C THR A 141 4.85 16.78 3.16
N TYR A 142 4.57 15.51 3.43
CA TYR A 142 5.19 14.75 4.51
C TYR A 142 5.85 13.52 3.91
N HIS A 143 7.08 13.22 4.34
CA HIS A 143 7.84 12.07 3.86
C HIS A 143 8.72 11.52 4.98
N GLN A 144 8.69 10.20 5.18
CA GLN A 144 9.55 9.52 6.15
C GLN A 144 9.86 8.09 5.71
N VAL A 145 11.15 7.73 5.69
CA VAL A 145 11.61 6.33 5.63
C VAL A 145 11.68 5.77 7.05
N ILE A 146 11.07 4.62 7.30
CA ILE A 146 10.86 4.07 8.64
C ILE A 146 11.63 2.76 8.81
N GLY A 147 12.43 2.71 9.88
CA GLY A 147 13.24 1.56 10.25
C GLY A 147 12.45 0.58 11.09
N ILE A 148 12.76 -0.71 10.92
CA ILE A 148 12.22 -1.78 11.76
C ILE A 148 13.31 -2.74 12.27
N SER A 149 14.58 -2.32 12.19
CA SER A 149 15.74 -3.17 12.52
C SER A 149 15.68 -3.73 13.95
N GLU A 150 14.94 -3.08 14.85
CA GLU A 150 14.79 -3.50 16.24
C GLU A 150 13.56 -4.40 16.48
N ILE A 151 12.52 -4.31 15.64
CA ILE A 151 11.21 -4.93 15.88
C ILE A 151 10.74 -5.90 14.79
N TYR A 152 11.53 -6.09 13.72
CA TYR A 152 11.13 -6.96 12.61
C TYR A 152 10.92 -8.41 13.08
N PRO A 153 9.93 -9.12 12.51
CA PRO A 153 9.57 -10.45 12.96
C PRO A 153 10.67 -11.47 12.60
N ARG A 154 11.28 -12.06 13.63
CA ARG A 154 12.33 -13.07 13.45
C ARG A 154 11.78 -14.29 12.70
N GLY A 155 12.51 -14.74 11.69
CA GLY A 155 12.11 -15.84 10.81
C GLY A 155 11.57 -15.40 9.44
N PHE A 156 11.20 -14.13 9.27
CA PHE A 156 10.71 -13.59 8.00
C PHE A 156 11.73 -12.73 7.24
N ALA A 157 12.90 -12.44 7.84
CA ALA A 157 13.91 -11.56 7.26
C ALA A 157 14.28 -11.89 5.80
N GLY A 158 14.31 -13.17 5.42
CA GLY A 158 14.55 -13.59 4.03
C GLY A 158 13.46 -13.13 3.07
N GLY A 159 12.18 -13.34 3.43
CA GLY A 159 11.03 -12.90 2.64
C GLY A 159 10.94 -11.38 2.57
N MET A 160 11.11 -10.70 3.70
CA MET A 160 11.12 -9.23 3.77
C MET A 160 12.23 -8.62 2.91
N LYS A 161 13.43 -9.22 2.92
CA LYS A 161 14.51 -8.78 2.03
C LYS A 161 14.14 -8.98 0.57
N GLN A 162 13.62 -10.15 0.21
CA GLN A 162 13.20 -10.45 -1.17
C GLN A 162 12.13 -9.46 -1.64
N PHE A 163 11.14 -9.16 -0.80
CA PHE A 163 10.10 -8.17 -1.07
C PHE A 163 10.73 -6.78 -1.28
N SER A 164 11.56 -6.33 -0.34
CA SER A 164 12.27 -5.05 -0.46
C SER A 164 13.07 -4.96 -1.77
N ASP A 165 13.87 -5.96 -2.10
CA ASP A 165 14.71 -5.98 -3.31
C ASP A 165 13.87 -5.84 -4.60
N VAL A 166 12.63 -6.36 -4.61
CA VAL A 166 11.73 -6.22 -5.75
C VAL A 166 11.09 -4.85 -5.79
N PHE A 167 10.63 -4.31 -4.66
CA PHE A 167 9.70 -3.18 -4.64
C PHE A 167 10.35 -1.83 -4.33
N HIS A 168 11.05 -1.68 -3.21
CA HIS A 168 11.42 -0.36 -2.68
C HIS A 168 12.89 -0.22 -2.23
N HIS A 169 13.62 -1.33 -2.11
CA HIS A 169 15.01 -1.42 -1.67
C HIS A 169 15.28 -0.77 -0.30
N ILE A 170 14.32 -0.82 0.62
CA ILE A 170 14.50 -0.38 2.01
C ILE A 170 14.58 -1.64 2.86
N LEU A 171 15.78 -1.98 3.31
CA LEU A 171 16.02 -3.27 3.94
C LEU A 171 15.58 -3.22 5.39
N CYS A 172 14.95 -4.31 5.87
CA CYS A 172 14.43 -4.37 7.23
C CYS A 172 15.51 -4.30 8.32
N TYR A 173 16.77 -4.50 7.97
CA TYR A 173 17.94 -4.40 8.85
C TYR A 173 18.69 -3.07 8.74
N ASP A 174 18.33 -2.20 7.79
CA ASP A 174 18.93 -0.88 7.68
C ASP A 174 18.44 0.01 8.81
N LYS A 175 19.36 0.79 9.39
CA LYS A 175 19.02 1.75 10.42
C LYS A 175 18.38 2.98 9.78
N HIS A 176 17.09 3.15 10.05
CA HIS A 176 16.32 4.33 9.72
C HIS A 176 15.65 4.87 10.98
N ARG A 177 14.85 5.92 10.86
CA ARG A 177 14.12 6.46 12.00
C ARG A 177 13.09 5.44 12.48
N ASP A 178 13.11 5.14 13.76
CA ASP A 178 12.33 4.11 14.44
C ASP A 178 11.63 4.63 15.71
N ASP A 179 11.66 5.95 15.96
CA ASP A 179 10.82 6.61 16.96
C ASP A 179 9.37 6.70 16.45
N TYR A 180 8.64 5.59 16.58
CA TYR A 180 7.30 5.43 16.02
C TYR A 180 6.29 6.43 16.61
N GLN A 181 6.44 6.82 17.87
CA GLN A 181 5.59 7.82 18.52
C GLN A 181 5.78 9.18 17.87
N GLN A 182 7.04 9.62 17.73
CA GLN A 182 7.33 10.90 17.10
C GLN A 182 6.95 10.91 15.60
N ILE A 183 7.19 9.81 14.88
CA ILE A 183 6.79 9.68 13.47
C ILE A 183 5.28 9.80 13.31
N LEU A 184 4.51 9.13 14.18
CA LEU A 184 3.04 9.19 14.14
C LEU A 184 2.52 10.58 14.52
N LEU A 185 3.10 11.19 15.56
CA LEU A 185 2.78 12.56 15.98
C LEU A 185 3.01 13.57 14.84
N GLU A 186 4.17 13.52 14.17
CA GLU A 186 4.46 14.41 13.05
C GLU A 186 3.53 14.18 11.86
N PHE A 187 3.26 12.91 11.52
CA PHE A 187 2.34 12.58 10.45
C PHE A 187 0.92 13.07 10.75
N SER A 188 0.40 12.81 11.95
CA SER A 188 -0.93 13.27 12.37
C SER A 188 -1.03 14.79 12.46
N THR A 189 0.05 15.48 12.87
CA THR A 189 0.14 16.94 12.85
C THR A 189 0.04 17.49 11.42
N PHE A 190 0.75 16.88 10.47
CA PHE A 190 0.65 17.22 9.05
C PHE A 190 -0.79 17.08 8.55
N LEU A 191 -1.43 15.94 8.83
CA LEU A 191 -2.80 15.65 8.41
C LEU A 191 -3.83 16.62 9.00
N LYS A 192 -3.66 17.02 10.26
CA LYS A 192 -4.60 17.94 10.90
C LYS A 192 -4.45 19.39 10.42
N ASP A 193 -3.32 19.73 9.80
CA ASP A 193 -2.95 21.11 9.47
C ASP A 193 -3.01 22.03 10.70
N GLY A 194 -2.49 21.54 11.84
CA GLY A 194 -2.60 22.25 13.12
C GLY A 194 -1.97 21.51 14.29
N ILE A 195 -2.06 22.12 15.49
CA ILE A 195 -1.55 21.54 16.74
C ILE A 195 -2.47 20.39 17.14
N ILE A 196 -1.89 19.20 17.34
CA ILE A 196 -2.59 18.05 17.90
C ILE A 196 -2.20 17.85 19.36
N ASN A 197 -3.17 17.42 20.16
CA ASN A 197 -2.94 16.99 21.52
C ASN A 197 -2.54 15.51 21.51
N ASP A 198 -1.42 15.16 22.14
CA ASP A 198 -0.96 13.76 22.25
C ASP A 198 -2.01 12.87 22.95
N ALA A 199 -2.81 13.44 23.86
CA ALA A 199 -3.91 12.71 24.50
C ALA A 199 -4.97 12.26 23.48
N ASP A 200 -5.43 13.16 22.60
CA ASP A 200 -6.43 12.86 21.58
C ASP A 200 -5.89 11.85 20.55
N LEU A 201 -4.59 11.98 20.22
CA LEU A 201 -3.91 11.04 19.33
C LEU A 201 -3.85 9.64 19.96
N LYS A 202 -3.49 9.53 21.23
CA LYS A 202 -3.39 8.27 21.96
C LYS A 202 -4.75 7.59 22.17
N GLU A 203 -5.77 8.39 22.51
CA GLU A 203 -7.15 7.92 22.69
C GLU A 203 -7.81 7.50 21.38
N GLY A 204 -7.27 7.93 20.25
CA GLY A 204 -7.80 7.62 18.92
C GLY A 204 -9.08 8.37 18.60
N THR A 205 -9.24 9.57 19.17
CA THR A 205 -10.43 10.41 19.03
C THR A 205 -10.24 11.54 18.02
N LEU A 206 -9.03 11.68 17.46
CA LEU A 206 -8.73 12.67 16.43
C LEU A 206 -9.57 12.47 15.17
N ASP A 207 -10.31 13.51 14.79
CA ASP A 207 -10.96 13.58 13.49
C ASP A 207 -9.95 14.04 12.42
N LEU A 208 -9.43 13.07 11.67
CA LEU A 208 -8.49 13.26 10.57
C LEU A 208 -9.20 13.33 9.20
N PRO A 209 -8.62 14.07 8.23
CA PRO A 209 -9.13 14.11 6.86
C PRO A 209 -9.03 12.74 6.18
N CYS A 210 -9.81 12.57 5.10
CA CYS A 210 -9.71 11.41 4.23
C CYS A 210 -8.40 11.43 3.44
N LEU A 211 -7.73 10.28 3.38
CA LEU A 211 -6.48 10.05 2.66
C LEU A 211 -6.76 9.21 1.42
N PHE A 212 -6.16 9.55 0.30
CA PHE A 212 -6.41 8.86 -0.97
C PHE A 212 -5.18 8.11 -1.45
N THR A 213 -5.33 6.80 -1.66
CA THR A 213 -4.28 5.91 -2.17
C THR A 213 -4.81 5.06 -3.32
N ILE A 214 -3.93 4.35 -4.01
CA ILE A 214 -4.29 3.43 -5.09
C ILE A 214 -5.08 2.23 -4.53
N GLU A 215 -6.16 1.83 -5.22
CA GLU A 215 -6.91 0.62 -4.84
C GLU A 215 -6.02 -0.63 -4.84
N SER A 216 -5.22 -0.77 -5.89
CA SER A 216 -4.27 -1.88 -6.06
C SER A 216 -3.19 -1.51 -7.07
N GLU A 217 -1.94 -1.75 -6.69
CA GLU A 217 -0.78 -1.78 -7.58
C GLU A 217 0.14 -2.96 -7.20
N ILE A 218 1.18 -3.24 -7.98
CA ILE A 218 2.10 -4.34 -7.65
C ILE A 218 2.92 -3.93 -6.41
N GLY A 219 2.70 -4.62 -5.28
CA GLY A 219 3.42 -4.42 -4.02
C GLY A 219 2.67 -3.59 -2.99
N THR A 220 1.69 -2.77 -3.39
CA THR A 220 0.91 -1.92 -2.48
C THR A 220 -0.57 -1.94 -2.87
N ASN A 221 -1.45 -1.87 -1.89
CA ASN A 221 -2.88 -1.69 -2.12
C ASN A 221 -3.48 -0.89 -0.95
N MET A 222 -4.75 -0.52 -1.08
CA MET A 222 -5.44 0.27 -0.06
C MET A 222 -5.51 -0.44 1.30
N ILE A 223 -5.68 -1.77 1.29
CA ILE A 223 -5.74 -2.59 2.52
C ILE A 223 -4.37 -2.64 3.20
N ASN A 224 -3.29 -2.81 2.44
CA ASN A 224 -1.92 -2.82 2.95
C ASN A 224 -1.54 -1.45 3.53
N THR A 225 -1.99 -0.38 2.89
CA THR A 225 -1.84 1.00 3.39
C THR A 225 -2.54 1.15 4.74
N GLN A 226 -3.79 0.71 4.85
CA GLN A 226 -4.57 0.76 6.09
C GLN A 226 -3.90 -0.03 7.21
N LYS A 227 -3.60 -1.31 6.96
CA LYS A 227 -2.97 -2.20 7.94
C LYS A 227 -1.59 -1.70 8.38
N SER A 228 -0.84 -1.06 7.49
CA SER A 228 0.46 -0.47 7.81
C SER A 228 0.31 0.71 8.78
N LEU A 229 -0.66 1.60 8.55
CA LEU A 229 -0.92 2.71 9.47
C LEU A 229 -1.47 2.24 10.83
N GLU A 230 -2.37 1.25 10.83
CA GLU A 230 -2.87 0.62 12.05
C GLU A 230 -1.74 -0.07 12.84
N ARG A 231 -0.81 -0.72 12.15
CA ARG A 231 0.38 -1.32 12.76
C ARG A 231 1.32 -0.28 13.34
N LEU A 232 1.59 0.81 12.60
CA LEU A 232 2.41 1.91 13.11
C LEU A 232 1.76 2.50 14.38
N TYR A 233 0.45 2.72 14.35
CA TYR A 233 -0.31 3.23 15.48
C TYR A 233 -0.22 2.30 16.70
N SER A 234 -0.50 1.02 16.54
CA SER A 234 -0.42 0.03 17.63
C SER A 234 0.99 -0.17 18.17
N THR A 235 2.01 0.08 17.34
CA THR A 235 3.42 0.02 17.76
C THR A 235 3.81 1.28 18.55
N ALA A 236 3.34 2.46 18.13
CA ALA A 236 3.56 3.71 18.84
C ALA A 236 2.81 3.76 20.19
N TYR A 237 1.58 3.24 20.24
CA TYR A 237 0.74 3.20 21.43
C TYR A 237 0.17 1.80 21.67
N PRO A 238 0.95 0.88 22.25
CA PRO A 238 0.47 -0.45 22.60
C PRO A 238 -0.67 -0.34 23.63
N ARG A 239 -1.89 -0.75 23.26
CA ARG A 239 -3.01 -0.92 24.21
C ARG A 239 -2.88 -2.27 24.91
N VAL A 240 -3.41 -2.39 26.12
CA VAL A 240 -3.39 -3.64 26.92
C VAL A 240 -4.55 -4.57 26.50
N ASP A 241 -5.43 -4.09 25.63
CA ASP A 241 -6.73 -4.65 25.28
C ASP A 241 -6.90 -4.59 23.75
N ASP A 242 -6.76 -5.76 23.10
CA ASP A 242 -6.69 -5.98 21.64
C ASP A 242 -7.95 -5.57 20.84
N GLU A 243 -9.05 -5.16 21.49
CA GLU A 243 -10.36 -5.02 20.85
C GLU A 243 -10.74 -3.57 20.46
N GLY A 244 -9.90 -2.58 20.79
CA GLY A 244 -10.33 -1.18 20.80
C GLY A 244 -9.82 -0.26 19.68
N CYS A 245 -8.87 -0.67 18.84
CA CYS A 245 -8.25 0.28 17.90
C CYS A 245 -9.02 0.35 16.57
N LYS A 246 -10.16 1.06 16.55
CA LYS A 246 -10.73 1.52 15.28
C LYS A 246 -9.72 2.44 14.61
N SER A 247 -9.39 2.19 13.34
CA SER A 247 -8.50 3.05 12.58
C SER A 247 -9.02 4.48 12.56
N ILE A 248 -8.23 5.43 13.07
CA ILE A 248 -8.50 6.86 12.97
C ILE A 248 -8.34 7.38 11.53
N PHE A 249 -7.73 6.57 10.66
CA PHE A 249 -7.43 6.92 9.28
C PHE A 249 -8.58 6.49 8.37
N LYS A 250 -9.21 7.48 7.73
CA LYS A 250 -10.19 7.25 6.66
C LYS A 250 -9.42 7.17 5.35
N ILE A 251 -9.39 6.00 4.73
CA ILE A 251 -8.61 5.75 3.51
C ILE A 251 -9.58 5.48 2.37
N GLY A 252 -9.48 6.29 1.32
CA GLY A 252 -10.25 6.19 0.09
C GLY A 252 -9.37 5.91 -1.13
N SER A 253 -10.04 5.58 -2.21
CA SER A 253 -9.43 5.31 -3.52
C SER A 253 -9.13 6.61 -4.27
N VAL A 254 -7.90 6.77 -4.74
CA VAL A 254 -7.49 7.88 -5.61
C VAL A 254 -8.18 7.79 -6.98
N GLN A 255 -8.48 6.58 -7.46
CA GLN A 255 -9.28 6.37 -8.66
C GLN A 255 -10.68 6.95 -8.48
N ASN A 256 -11.33 6.65 -7.36
CA ASN A 256 -12.68 7.16 -7.06
C ASN A 256 -12.67 8.66 -6.80
N LEU A 257 -11.64 9.18 -6.14
CA LEU A 257 -11.44 10.63 -6.01
C LEU A 257 -11.44 11.29 -7.39
N PHE A 258 -10.62 10.76 -8.30
CA PHE A 258 -10.48 11.33 -9.64
C PHE A 258 -11.77 11.22 -10.45
N LEU A 259 -12.49 10.09 -10.36
CA LEU A 259 -13.81 9.93 -10.98
C LEU A 259 -14.83 10.94 -10.47
N GLU A 260 -14.90 11.17 -9.17
CA GLU A 260 -15.83 12.15 -8.59
C GLU A 260 -15.46 13.60 -8.98
N ILE A 261 -14.17 13.94 -9.07
CA ILE A 261 -13.72 15.22 -9.64
C ILE A 261 -14.21 15.38 -11.08
N LYS A 262 -13.98 14.38 -11.94
CA LYS A 262 -14.42 14.40 -13.36
C LYS A 262 -15.93 14.50 -13.48
N LYS A 263 -16.68 13.81 -12.61
CA LYS A 263 -18.14 13.88 -12.56
C LYS A 263 -18.61 15.28 -12.18
N LYS A 264 -18.07 15.85 -11.10
CA LYS A 264 -18.46 17.18 -10.60
C LYS A 264 -18.15 18.30 -11.60
N LEU A 265 -17.07 18.17 -12.36
CA LEU A 265 -16.70 19.09 -13.45
C LEU A 265 -17.40 18.79 -14.80
N ASN A 266 -18.30 17.81 -14.84
CA ASN A 266 -19.03 17.37 -16.05
C ASN A 266 -18.13 16.91 -17.21
N LEU A 267 -16.91 16.44 -16.92
CA LEU A 267 -15.93 16.03 -17.95
C LEU A 267 -16.29 14.72 -18.65
N HIS A 268 -17.11 13.89 -18.00
CA HIS A 268 -17.63 12.63 -18.54
C HIS A 268 -18.58 12.84 -19.73
N LEU A 269 -19.12 14.04 -19.92
CA LEU A 269 -19.99 14.41 -21.04
C LEU A 269 -19.21 14.93 -22.26
N ASN A 270 -17.90 15.12 -22.14
CA ASN A 270 -17.07 15.64 -23.23
C ASN A 270 -16.80 14.52 -24.27
N PRO A 271 -17.22 14.67 -25.55
CA PRO A 271 -16.98 13.67 -26.59
C PRO A 271 -15.50 13.31 -26.80
N GLN A 272 -14.57 14.21 -26.44
CA GLN A 272 -13.13 13.94 -26.53
C GLN A 272 -12.66 12.94 -25.45
N ASN A 273 -13.26 12.96 -24.25
CA ASN A 273 -12.95 12.02 -23.16
C ASN A 273 -13.51 10.61 -23.41
N LEU A 274 -14.54 10.48 -24.25
CA LEU A 274 -15.05 9.19 -24.73
C LEU A 274 -14.10 8.51 -25.75
N ARG A 275 -13.22 9.28 -26.40
CA ARG A 275 -12.27 8.77 -27.41
C ARG A 275 -10.91 8.38 -26.84
N SER A 276 -10.51 9.00 -25.73
CA SER A 276 -9.32 8.61 -24.96
C SER A 276 -9.59 7.28 -24.27
N GLY A 277 -9.22 6.16 -24.88
CA GLY A 277 -9.39 4.81 -24.32
C GLY A 277 -8.60 4.52 -23.03
N ASN A 278 -7.92 5.51 -22.46
CA ASN A 278 -7.15 5.38 -21.23
C ASN A 278 -8.08 5.26 -20.02
N SER A 279 -7.87 4.22 -19.23
CA SER A 279 -8.52 4.06 -17.94
C SER A 279 -8.05 5.11 -16.93
N VAL A 280 -8.77 5.24 -15.82
CA VAL A 280 -8.38 6.10 -14.69
C VAL A 280 -6.98 5.70 -14.17
N CYS A 281 -6.70 4.41 -14.08
CA CYS A 281 -5.39 3.90 -13.69
C CYS A 281 -4.31 4.29 -14.70
N ASP A 282 -4.59 4.15 -16.00
CA ASP A 282 -3.62 4.53 -17.05
C ASP A 282 -3.27 6.01 -16.96
N ILE A 283 -4.23 6.89 -16.62
CA ILE A 283 -3.95 8.32 -16.43
C ILE A 283 -3.10 8.55 -15.18
N LEU A 284 -3.47 7.95 -14.05
CA LEU A 284 -2.74 8.10 -12.79
C LEU A 284 -1.29 7.61 -12.91
N GLU A 285 -1.07 6.54 -13.66
CA GLU A 285 0.24 5.93 -13.88
C GLU A 285 0.96 6.43 -15.14
N SER A 286 0.29 7.25 -15.97
CA SER A 286 0.92 7.86 -17.15
C SER A 286 2.14 8.69 -16.76
N ASP A 287 3.08 8.83 -17.70
CA ASP A 287 4.32 9.62 -17.61
C ASP A 287 4.59 10.36 -16.28
N MET A 288 5.58 9.89 -15.53
CA MET A 288 6.71 10.70 -15.06
C MET A 288 7.53 9.92 -14.03
N TYR A 289 8.71 9.47 -14.45
CA TYR A 289 9.87 9.40 -13.57
C TYR A 289 10.91 10.35 -14.10
N GLY A 290 11.62 10.99 -13.18
CA GLY A 290 12.77 11.80 -13.49
C GLY A 290 13.54 11.95 -12.20
N PHE A 291 14.86 11.91 -12.34
CA PHE A 291 15.80 12.24 -11.28
C PHE A 291 15.37 13.54 -10.59
N GLY A 292 15.29 13.58 -9.26
CA GLY A 292 14.95 14.77 -8.46
C GLY A 292 13.59 14.77 -7.76
N LEU A 293 12.67 13.84 -8.05
CA LEU A 293 11.34 13.76 -7.40
C LEU A 293 11.26 12.77 -6.23
N GLY A 294 12.21 11.84 -6.16
CA GLY A 294 12.32 10.87 -5.08
C GLY A 294 12.88 11.50 -3.81
N CYS A 295 12.89 10.72 -2.74
CA CYS A 295 13.58 11.11 -1.53
C CYS A 295 15.10 10.89 -1.67
N LYS A 296 15.88 11.53 -0.81
CA LYS A 296 17.35 11.39 -0.80
C LYS A 296 17.83 9.93 -0.79
N TYR A 297 17.11 9.04 -0.10
CA TYR A 297 17.47 7.61 -0.03
C TYR A 297 17.41 6.94 -1.41
N HIS A 298 16.32 7.17 -2.16
CA HIS A 298 16.10 6.56 -3.47
C HIS A 298 16.85 7.26 -4.59
N GLU A 299 17.02 8.59 -4.52
CA GLU A 299 17.78 9.39 -5.49
C GLU A 299 19.27 8.97 -5.51
N LEU A 300 19.88 8.78 -4.34
CA LEU A 300 21.28 8.33 -4.24
C LEU A 300 21.53 6.92 -4.81
N ARG A 301 20.47 6.17 -5.06
CA ARG A 301 20.51 4.80 -5.58
C ARG A 301 19.94 4.69 -7.00
N ASP A 302 19.59 5.82 -7.62
CA ASP A 302 18.97 5.88 -8.96
C ASP A 302 17.71 4.99 -9.09
N ILE A 303 16.90 4.96 -8.02
CA ILE A 303 15.67 4.18 -7.92
C ILE A 303 14.49 5.02 -7.46
N SER A 304 14.47 6.30 -7.82
CA SER A 304 13.42 7.25 -7.45
C SER A 304 12.01 6.80 -7.87
N TYR A 305 11.91 5.95 -8.90
CA TYR A 305 10.64 5.36 -9.34
C TYR A 305 10.01 4.39 -8.33
N LYS A 306 10.79 3.94 -7.34
CA LYS A 306 10.37 3.10 -6.21
C LYS A 306 9.99 3.92 -4.97
N CYS A 307 10.13 5.24 -5.02
CA CYS A 307 9.90 6.12 -3.88
C CYS A 307 8.43 6.51 -3.74
N SER A 308 7.88 6.37 -2.53
CA SER A 308 6.51 6.78 -2.20
C SER A 308 6.25 8.26 -2.48
N LYS A 309 7.26 9.11 -2.24
CA LYS A 309 7.17 10.55 -2.49
C LYS A 309 6.96 10.83 -3.98
N ALA A 310 7.78 10.23 -4.83
CA ALA A 310 7.66 10.37 -6.28
C ALA A 310 6.29 9.90 -6.78
N ARG A 311 5.75 8.82 -6.21
CA ARG A 311 4.41 8.30 -6.54
C ARG A 311 3.29 9.29 -6.25
N THR A 312 3.27 9.88 -5.06
CA THR A 312 2.23 10.88 -4.73
C THR A 312 2.30 12.13 -5.63
N VAL A 313 3.51 12.58 -5.98
CA VAL A 313 3.72 13.69 -6.92
C VAL A 313 3.23 13.34 -8.32
N GLN A 314 3.51 12.12 -8.79
CA GLN A 314 3.04 11.62 -10.08
C GLN A 314 1.51 11.66 -10.16
N TRP A 315 0.83 11.05 -9.18
CA TRP A 315 -0.64 11.01 -9.15
C TRP A 315 -1.25 12.42 -9.17
N MET A 316 -0.75 13.32 -8.33
CA MET A 316 -1.23 14.71 -8.29
C MET A 316 -1.03 15.40 -9.64
N SER A 317 0.18 15.28 -10.21
CA SER A 317 0.52 15.94 -11.48
C SER A 317 -0.38 15.46 -12.63
N ASN A 318 -0.63 14.16 -12.68
CA ASN A 318 -1.46 13.55 -13.70
C ASN A 318 -2.93 13.93 -13.57
N ILE A 319 -3.46 13.97 -12.34
CA ILE A 319 -4.80 14.48 -12.07
C ILE A 319 -4.90 15.94 -12.55
N CYS A 320 -4.02 16.82 -12.10
CA CYS A 320 -4.06 18.24 -12.44
C CYS A 320 -3.92 18.47 -13.95
N LYS A 321 -2.97 17.78 -14.61
CA LYS A 321 -2.77 17.85 -16.06
C LYS A 321 -4.04 17.45 -16.82
N HIS A 322 -4.62 16.29 -16.51
CA HIS A 322 -5.83 15.82 -17.18
C HIS A 322 -7.01 16.79 -16.99
N ILE A 323 -7.18 17.34 -15.79
CA ILE A 323 -8.23 18.34 -15.54
C ILE A 323 -7.96 19.63 -16.32
N SER A 324 -6.71 20.09 -16.42
CA SER A 324 -6.36 21.30 -17.16
C SER A 324 -6.58 21.19 -18.67
N GLU A 325 -6.35 20.02 -19.27
CA GLU A 325 -6.60 19.78 -20.69
C GLU A 325 -8.11 19.88 -21.04
N ASN A 326 -8.97 19.75 -20.03
CA ASN A 326 -10.42 19.68 -20.17
C ASN A 326 -11.16 20.87 -19.54
N THR A 327 -10.45 21.81 -18.93
CA THR A 327 -11.03 22.96 -18.21
C THR A 327 -10.21 24.22 -18.45
N THR A 328 -10.61 25.35 -17.85
CA THR A 328 -9.83 26.59 -17.88
C THR A 328 -8.75 26.64 -16.79
N LEU A 329 -8.50 25.53 -16.09
CA LEU A 329 -7.47 25.46 -15.05
C LEU A 329 -6.09 25.70 -15.65
N ARG A 330 -5.39 26.71 -15.14
CA ARG A 330 -4.02 27.02 -15.54
C ARG A 330 -3.02 26.25 -14.68
N ILE A 331 -2.24 25.38 -15.32
CA ILE A 331 -1.11 24.68 -14.70
C ILE A 331 0.01 25.66 -14.37
N LYS A 332 0.50 25.60 -13.14
CA LYS A 332 1.68 26.32 -12.64
C LYS A 332 2.86 25.34 -12.59
N PRO A 333 3.86 25.48 -13.47
CA PRO A 333 5.09 24.69 -13.39
C PRO A 333 5.74 24.85 -12.01
N GLY A 334 6.18 23.74 -11.43
CA GLY A 334 6.75 23.67 -10.09
C GLY A 334 5.71 23.45 -8.98
N SER A 335 4.41 23.63 -9.25
CA SER A 335 3.35 23.38 -8.25
C SER A 335 2.40 22.28 -8.68
N HIS A 336 1.93 22.33 -9.94
CA HIS A 336 1.05 21.30 -10.50
C HIS A 336 1.81 20.22 -11.25
N VAL A 337 2.91 20.60 -11.90
CA VAL A 337 3.76 19.69 -12.68
C VAL A 337 5.22 20.00 -12.38
N PRO A 338 6.11 19.00 -12.32
CA PRO A 338 7.54 19.24 -12.13
C PRO A 338 8.13 20.11 -13.25
N VAL A 339 9.09 20.96 -12.88
CA VAL A 339 9.94 21.71 -13.83
C VAL A 339 11.22 20.94 -14.05
N GLU A 340 11.70 20.90 -15.30
CA GLU A 340 13.02 20.36 -15.60
C GLU A 340 14.09 21.46 -15.42
N LEU A 341 15.09 21.15 -14.59
CA LEU A 341 16.25 21.98 -14.33
C LEU A 341 17.30 21.77 -15.43
N ARG A 342 18.31 22.65 -15.49
CA ARG A 342 19.38 22.60 -16.52
C ARG A 342 20.17 21.28 -16.54
N ASN A 343 20.25 20.58 -15.42
CA ASN A 343 20.92 19.29 -15.29
C ASN A 343 20.01 18.10 -15.62
N GLY A 344 18.80 18.33 -16.14
CA GLY A 344 17.79 17.31 -16.42
C GLY A 344 17.03 16.80 -15.18
N ALA A 345 17.34 17.33 -13.98
CA ALA A 345 16.59 16.97 -12.78
C ALA A 345 15.21 17.61 -12.81
N LYS A 346 14.21 16.92 -12.27
CA LYS A 346 12.85 17.42 -12.10
C LYS A 346 12.70 18.00 -10.71
N LEU A 347 12.02 19.15 -10.61
CA LEU A 347 11.80 19.86 -9.37
C LEU A 347 10.32 20.18 -9.19
N ILE A 348 9.81 19.90 -7.99
CA ILE A 348 8.54 20.39 -7.52
C ILE A 348 8.77 21.22 -6.25
N ILE A 349 8.13 22.38 -6.15
CA ILE A 349 8.28 23.32 -5.05
C ILE A 349 7.38 22.87 -3.92
N GLU A 350 7.98 22.17 -2.98
CA GLU A 350 7.31 21.68 -1.78
C GLU A 350 7.40 22.73 -0.69
N ASN A 351 6.29 22.99 0.02
CA ASN A 351 6.24 23.84 1.22
C ASN A 351 6.80 25.25 0.93
N ALA A 352 5.97 26.13 0.34
CA ALA A 352 6.26 27.44 -0.29
C ALA A 352 7.07 28.52 0.50
N HIS A 353 7.86 28.14 1.50
CA HIS A 353 8.77 28.99 2.26
C HIS A 353 10.18 29.12 1.63
N LEU A 354 10.48 28.41 0.54
CA LEU A 354 11.76 28.53 -0.18
C LEU A 354 11.55 29.23 -1.53
N PRO A 355 11.96 30.51 -1.67
CA PRO A 355 11.90 31.20 -2.95
C PRO A 355 13.00 30.67 -3.87
N LEU A 356 12.64 29.99 -4.96
CA LEU A 356 13.57 29.69 -6.06
C LEU A 356 13.79 30.95 -6.90
N SER A 357 15.04 31.22 -7.27
CA SER A 357 15.38 32.37 -8.10
C SER A 357 15.07 32.09 -9.58
N ARG A 358 14.93 33.14 -10.41
CA ARG A 358 14.77 33.00 -11.87
C ARG A 358 15.96 32.32 -12.54
N GLU A 359 17.13 32.28 -11.90
CA GLU A 359 18.34 31.64 -12.41
C GLU A 359 18.29 30.11 -12.25
N ASP A 360 17.48 29.61 -11.30
CA ASP A 360 17.29 28.19 -11.01
C ASP A 360 16.27 27.52 -11.95
N LEU A 361 15.41 28.30 -12.62
CA LEU A 361 14.33 27.82 -13.47
C LEU A 361 14.71 27.94 -14.96
N ASN A 362 14.41 26.93 -15.77
CA ASN A 362 14.61 26.97 -17.21
C ASN A 362 13.37 27.62 -17.89
N ILE A 363 13.14 28.91 -17.62
CA ILE A 363 12.07 29.74 -18.22
C ILE A 363 12.68 30.77 -19.17
#